data_AF-A0A1H9F3M4-F1
#
_entry.id   AF-A0A1H9F3M4-F1
#
_cell.length_a   1.000
_cell.length_b   1.000
_cell.length_c   1.000
_cell.angle_alpha   90.00
_cell.angle_beta   90.00
_cell.angle_gamma   90.00
#
_symmetry.space_group_name_H-M   'P 1'
#
loop_
_entity.id
_entity.type
_entity.pdbx_description
1 polymer ?
#
loop_
_entity_poly.entity_id
_entity_poly.type
_entity_poly.pdbx_seq_one_letter_code
_entity_poly.pdbx_strand_id
1 'polypeptide(L)'
;MDTIELFNKTNQASLEQVRKLTDINQQTFQKLLEQQLDLTTSLVSVSMKHLEQVGKAKGYQELVTLQGGLLRAYSEQMTTTFKQGHEILNDARHSMNRLMDDSVKVAEETVKHVGTVARKAA
;
A
#
# COMPACT_ATOMS: atom_id res chain seq x y z
N MET A 1 13.65 -19.21 33.49
CA MET A 1 14.13 -18.77 32.18
C MET A 1 15.27 -17.83 32.43
N ASP A 2 16.47 -18.19 32.00
CA ASP A 2 17.66 -17.37 32.15
C ASP A 2 17.51 -16.08 31.33
N THR A 3 18.01 -14.97 31.86
CA THR A 3 18.02 -13.65 31.21
C THR A 3 18.55 -13.66 29.77
N ILE A 4 19.42 -14.62 29.44
CA ILE A 4 19.94 -14.87 28.09
C ILE A 4 18.83 -15.31 27.11
N GLU A 5 17.88 -16.12 27.57
CA GLU A 5 16.78 -16.64 26.76
C GLU A 5 15.75 -15.54 26.45
N LEU A 6 15.48 -14.68 27.44
CA LEU A 6 14.64 -13.48 27.27
C LEU A 6 15.27 -12.47 26.31
N PHE A 7 16.59 -12.27 26.41
CA PHE A 7 17.35 -11.40 25.52
C PHE A 7 17.33 -11.90 24.07
N ASN A 8 17.55 -13.21 23.87
CA ASN A 8 17.46 -13.83 22.54
C ASN A 8 16.06 -13.72 21.93
N LYS A 9 15.01 -13.96 22.72
CA LYS A 9 13.61 -13.83 22.25
C LYS A 9 13.27 -12.40 21.86
N THR A 10 13.75 -11.41 22.62
CA THR A 10 13.56 -9.98 22.33
C THR A 10 14.29 -9.56 21.06
N ASN A 11 15.54 -9.99 20.88
CA ASN A 11 16.31 -9.73 19.66
C ASN A 11 15.66 -10.37 18.42
N GLN A 12 15.19 -11.61 18.53
CA GLN A 12 14.47 -12.28 17.45
C GLN A 12 13.16 -11.55 17.09
N ALA A 13 12.38 -11.13 18.08
CA ALA A 13 11.17 -10.34 17.85
C ALA A 13 11.47 -9.01 17.17
N SER A 14 12.54 -8.31 17.58
CA SER A 14 12.96 -7.06 16.94
C SER A 14 13.38 -7.26 15.48
N LEU A 15 14.15 -8.30 15.18
CA LEU A 15 14.54 -8.64 13.81
C LEU A 15 13.33 -9.02 12.94
N GLU A 16 12.36 -9.72 13.52
CA GLU A 16 11.11 -10.07 12.83
C GLU A 16 10.27 -8.83 12.52
N GLN A 17 10.20 -7.86 13.43
CA GLN A 17 9.50 -6.59 13.17
C GLN A 17 10.16 -5.78 12.05
N VAL A 18 11.50 -5.71 12.02
CA VAL A 18 12.24 -5.05 10.93
C VAL A 18 11.99 -5.73 9.59
N ARG A 19 11.89 -7.07 9.56
CA ARG A 19 11.50 -7.81 8.36
C ARG A 19 10.08 -7.45 7.93
N LYS A 20 9.11 -7.50 8.83
CA LYS A 20 7.71 -7.13 8.54
C LYS A 20 7.58 -5.69 8.02
N LEU A 21 8.35 -4.74 8.55
CA LEU A 21 8.40 -3.37 8.04
C LEU A 21 8.94 -3.30 6.62
N THR A 22 10.05 -4.00 6.36
CA THR A 22 10.64 -4.09 5.03
C THR A 22 9.66 -4.68 4.02
N ASP A 23 8.95 -5.74 4.41
CA ASP A 23 7.94 -6.40 3.58
C ASP A 23 6.76 -5.46 3.28
N ILE A 24 6.25 -4.73 4.28
CA ILE A 24 5.18 -3.73 4.09
C ILE A 24 5.63 -2.65 3.09
N ASN A 25 6.84 -2.13 3.23
CA ASN A 25 7.38 -1.13 2.33
C ASN A 25 7.53 -1.67 0.91
N GLN A 26 8.07 -2.88 0.76
CA GLN A 26 8.25 -3.51 -0.54
C GLN A 26 6.92 -3.79 -1.24
N GLN A 27 5.92 -4.31 -0.52
CA GLN A 27 4.57 -4.55 -1.05
C GLN A 27 3.89 -3.24 -1.46
N THR A 28 4.01 -2.20 -0.63
CA THR A 28 3.44 -0.87 -0.93
C THR A 28 4.07 -0.30 -2.20
N PHE A 29 5.39 -0.39 -2.33
CA PHE A 29 6.11 0.08 -3.50
C PHE A 29 5.74 -0.70 -4.77
N GLN A 30 5.62 -2.03 -4.68
CA GLN A 30 5.17 -2.87 -5.79
C GLN A 30 3.77 -2.46 -6.26
N LYS A 31 2.81 -2.30 -5.35
CA LYS A 31 1.46 -1.85 -5.70
C LYS A 31 1.44 -0.46 -6.34
N LEU A 32 2.27 0.48 -5.85
CA LEU A 32 2.40 1.81 -6.45
C LEU A 32 3.01 1.76 -7.85
N LEU A 33 3.98 0.88 -8.09
CA LEU A 33 4.55 0.66 -9.42
C LEU A 33 3.54 0.04 -10.39
N GLU A 34 2.81 -0.98 -9.95
CA GLU A 34 1.71 -1.58 -10.72
C GLU A 34 0.68 -0.52 -11.12
N GLN A 35 0.27 0.32 -10.16
CA GLN A 35 -0.66 1.41 -10.41
C GLN A 35 -0.14 2.42 -11.45
N GLN A 36 1.16 2.75 -11.44
CA GLN A 36 1.77 3.65 -12.42
C GLN A 36 1.84 3.02 -13.82
N LEU A 37 2.08 1.70 -13.91
CA LEU A 37 2.04 0.96 -15.16
C LEU A 37 0.61 0.88 -15.73
N ASP A 38 -0.38 0.66 -14.88
CA ASP A 38 -1.79 0.64 -15.26
C ASP A 38 -2.26 2.00 -15.77
N LEU A 39 -1.88 3.08 -15.06
CA LEU A 39 -2.16 4.44 -15.52
C LEU A 39 -1.54 4.69 -16.90
N THR A 40 -0.26 4.36 -17.07
CA THR A 40 0.46 4.54 -18.35
C THR A 40 -0.21 3.76 -19.47
N THR A 41 -0.52 2.49 -19.24
CA THR A 41 -1.18 1.62 -20.22
C THR A 41 -2.55 2.16 -20.61
N SER A 42 -3.32 2.64 -19.65
CA SER A 42 -4.63 3.22 -19.94
C SER A 42 -4.53 4.53 -20.72
N LEU A 43 -3.58 5.41 -20.38
CA LEU A 43 -3.34 6.65 -21.12
C LEU A 43 -2.96 6.38 -22.58
N VAL A 44 -2.12 5.38 -22.83
CA VAL A 44 -1.79 4.93 -24.19
C VAL A 44 -3.03 4.40 -24.90
N SER A 45 -3.84 3.57 -24.24
CA SER A 45 -5.09 3.04 -24.81
C SER A 45 -6.09 4.15 -25.17
N VAL A 46 -6.30 5.11 -24.27
CA VAL A 46 -7.17 6.29 -24.47
C VAL A 46 -6.65 7.13 -25.65
N SER A 47 -5.34 7.37 -25.72
CA SER A 47 -4.72 8.12 -26.81
C SER A 47 -4.88 7.42 -28.16
N MET A 48 -4.66 6.10 -28.22
CA MET A 48 -4.86 5.31 -29.44
C MET A 48 -6.33 5.33 -29.90
N LYS A 49 -7.27 5.14 -28.98
CA LYS A 49 -8.71 5.24 -29.30
C LYS A 49 -9.08 6.62 -29.81
N HIS A 50 -8.55 7.68 -29.19
CA HIS A 50 -8.81 9.04 -29.64
C HIS A 50 -8.28 9.28 -31.07
N LEU A 51 -7.06 8.84 -31.37
CA LEU A 51 -6.50 8.93 -32.73
C LEU A 51 -7.36 8.18 -33.76
N GLU A 52 -7.80 6.97 -33.44
CA GLU A 52 -8.69 6.19 -34.30
C GLU A 52 -10.02 6.93 -34.57
N GLN A 53 -10.60 7.52 -33.54
CA GLN A 53 -11.88 8.22 -33.65
C GLN A 53 -11.75 9.55 -34.42
N VAL A 54 -10.67 10.30 -34.20
CA VAL A 54 -10.37 11.52 -34.97
C VAL A 54 -10.21 11.20 -36.46
N GLY A 55 -9.51 10.11 -36.80
CA GLY A 55 -9.37 9.67 -38.18
C GLY A 55 -10.68 9.25 -38.87
N LYS A 56 -11.71 8.92 -38.08
CA LYS A 56 -13.04 8.54 -38.59
C LYS A 56 -14.07 9.67 -38.56
N ALA A 57 -13.76 10.80 -37.93
CA ALA A 57 -14.68 11.91 -37.77
C ALA A 57 -14.97 12.58 -39.13
N LYS A 58 -16.26 12.78 -39.46
CA LYS A 58 -16.73 13.35 -40.72
C LYS A 58 -16.98 14.85 -40.65
N GLY A 59 -16.78 15.48 -39.49
CA GLY A 59 -16.96 16.93 -39.34
C GLY A 59 -16.58 17.49 -37.96
N TYR A 60 -16.54 18.82 -37.88
CA TYR A 60 -16.15 19.57 -36.67
C TYR A 60 -17.00 19.26 -35.44
N GLN A 61 -18.29 18.98 -35.62
CA GLN A 61 -19.22 18.69 -34.52
C GLN A 61 -18.93 17.33 -33.85
N GLU A 62 -18.50 16.33 -34.64
CA GLU A 62 -18.02 15.05 -34.12
C GLU A 62 -16.67 15.21 -33.41
N LEU A 63 -15.77 16.06 -33.91
CA LEU A 63 -14.48 16.35 -33.25
C LEU A 63 -14.65 17.02 -31.87
N VAL A 64 -15.57 17.98 -31.74
CA VAL A 64 -15.85 18.62 -30.44
C VAL A 64 -16.43 17.62 -29.45
N THR A 65 -17.33 16.75 -29.92
CA THR A 65 -17.91 15.67 -29.09
C THR A 65 -16.82 14.69 -28.64
N LEU A 66 -15.87 14.38 -29.53
CA LEU A 66 -14.71 13.53 -29.25
C LEU A 66 -13.76 14.11 -28.20
N GLN A 67 -13.47 15.41 -28.27
CA GLN A 67 -12.65 16.08 -27.25
C GLN A 67 -13.34 16.08 -25.88
N GLY A 68 -14.67 16.28 -25.83
CA GLY A 68 -15.42 16.20 -24.58
C GLY A 68 -15.44 14.79 -23.96
N GLY A 69 -15.50 13.75 -24.80
CA GLY A 69 -15.37 12.35 -24.37
C GLY A 69 -13.97 12.03 -23.85
N LEU A 70 -12.93 12.53 -24.51
CA LEU A 70 -11.54 12.37 -24.08
C LEU A 70 -11.32 12.98 -22.69
N LEU A 71 -11.77 14.22 -22.48
CA LEU A 71 -11.63 14.92 -21.20
C LEU A 71 -12.31 14.19 -20.05
N ARG A 72 -13.51 13.63 -20.29
CA ARG A 72 -14.19 12.77 -19.30
C ARG A 72 -13.39 11.51 -18.97
N ALA A 73 -12.91 10.80 -19.99
CA ALA A 73 -12.12 9.59 -19.79
C ALA A 73 -10.85 9.86 -18.97
N TYR A 74 -10.13 10.96 -19.27
CA TYR A 74 -8.98 11.40 -18.46
C TYR A 74 -9.36 11.72 -17.01
N SER A 75 -10.47 12.43 -16.80
CA SER A 75 -10.93 12.79 -15.45
C SER A 75 -11.32 11.56 -14.62
N GLU A 76 -12.02 10.61 -15.23
CA GLU A 76 -12.39 9.33 -14.60
C GLU A 76 -11.14 8.50 -14.27
N GLN A 77 -10.18 8.46 -15.19
CA GLN A 77 -8.89 7.78 -14.99
C GLN A 77 -8.15 8.37 -13.78
N MET A 78 -7.97 9.69 -13.73
CA MET A 78 -7.32 10.37 -12.61
C MET A 78 -8.02 10.11 -11.28
N THR A 79 -9.35 10.16 -11.26
CA THR A 79 -10.14 9.92 -10.05
C THR A 79 -9.97 8.48 -9.57
N THR A 80 -9.95 7.52 -10.49
CA THR A 80 -9.74 6.10 -10.18
C THR A 80 -8.35 5.86 -9.64
N THR A 81 -7.31 6.41 -10.29
CA THR A 81 -5.94 6.35 -9.81
C THR A 81 -5.81 6.97 -8.41
N PHE A 82 -6.42 8.13 -8.17
CA PHE A 82 -6.37 8.73 -6.84
C PHE A 82 -6.98 7.82 -5.74
N LYS A 83 -8.14 7.20 -6.01
CA LYS A 83 -8.78 6.26 -5.09
C LYS A 83 -7.91 5.04 -4.82
N GLN A 84 -7.37 4.42 -5.86
CA GLN A 84 -6.49 3.25 -5.73
C GLN A 84 -5.23 3.57 -4.93
N GLY A 85 -4.62 4.74 -5.17
CA GLY A 85 -3.44 5.17 -4.42
C GLY A 85 -3.76 5.38 -2.93
N HIS A 86 -4.94 5.94 -2.65
CA HIS A 86 -5.41 6.10 -1.27
C HIS A 86 -5.64 4.75 -0.58
N GLU A 87 -6.22 3.77 -1.27
CA GLU A 87 -6.40 2.41 -0.77
C GLU A 87 -5.06 1.72 -0.47
N ILE A 88 -4.08 1.81 -1.37
CA ILE A 88 -2.73 1.25 -1.16
C ILE A 88 -2.07 1.83 0.09
N LEU A 89 -2.17 3.16 0.29
CA LEU A 89 -1.63 3.82 1.48
C LEU A 89 -2.40 3.43 2.75
N ASN A 90 -3.71 3.25 2.66
CA ASN A 90 -4.52 2.86 3.80
C ASN A 90 -4.24 1.40 4.21
N ASP A 91 -4.02 0.50 3.25
CA ASP A 91 -3.55 -0.88 3.49
C ASP A 91 -2.20 -0.90 4.21
N ALA A 92 -1.26 -0.07 3.77
CA ALA A 92 0.05 0.06 4.40
C ALA A 92 -0.09 0.55 5.85
N ARG A 93 -0.93 1.58 6.07
CA ARG A 93 -1.25 2.09 7.41
C ARG A 93 -1.87 1.03 8.31
N HIS A 94 -2.85 0.26 7.81
CA HIS A 94 -3.47 -0.81 8.58
C HIS A 94 -2.47 -1.93 8.93
N SER A 95 -1.54 -2.23 8.04
CA SER A 95 -0.49 -3.22 8.28
C SER A 95 0.53 -2.72 9.31
N MET A 96 0.88 -1.44 9.28
CA MET A 96 1.71 -0.79 10.29
C MET A 96 1.04 -0.79 11.68
N ASN A 97 -0.25 -0.47 11.75
CA ASN A 97 -1.01 -0.49 13.01
C ASN A 97 -1.04 -1.90 13.61
N ARG A 98 -1.26 -2.94 12.79
CA ARG A 98 -1.19 -4.33 13.26
C ARG A 98 0.18 -4.69 13.81
N LEU A 99 1.25 -4.22 13.17
CA LEU A 99 2.60 -4.43 13.67
C LEU A 99 2.82 -3.75 15.03
N MET A 100 2.29 -2.55 15.23
CA MET A 100 2.31 -1.86 16.53
C MET A 100 1.53 -2.63 17.59
N ASP A 101 0.33 -3.12 17.28
CA ASP A 101 -0.48 -3.91 18.21
C ASP A 101 0.24 -5.21 18.63
N ASP A 102 0.87 -5.89 17.68
CA ASP A 102 1.66 -7.10 17.95
C ASP A 102 2.89 -6.77 18.83
N SER A 103 3.51 -5.61 18.62
CA SER A 103 4.62 -5.12 19.46
C SER A 103 4.19 -4.87 20.90
N VAL A 104 3.02 -4.24 21.08
CA VAL A 104 2.45 -3.97 22.41
C VAL A 104 2.13 -5.28 23.14
N LYS A 105 1.53 -6.26 22.46
CA LYS A 105 1.25 -7.58 23.05
C LYS A 105 2.52 -8.29 23.53
N VAL A 106 3.59 -8.29 22.71
CA VAL A 106 4.88 -8.88 23.10
C VAL A 106 5.47 -8.16 24.31
N ALA A 107 5.37 -6.82 24.37
CA ALA A 107 5.82 -6.04 25.52
C ALA A 107 4.99 -6.36 26.79
N GLU A 108 3.66 -6.47 26.69
CA GLU A 108 2.80 -6.85 27.80
C GLU A 108 3.09 -8.25 28.33
N GLU A 109 3.31 -9.22 27.43
CA GLU A 109 3.71 -10.59 27.81
C GLU A 109 5.05 -10.57 28.54
N THR A 110 6.00 -9.78 28.06
CA THR A 110 7.32 -9.63 28.68
C THR A 110 7.22 -9.04 30.09
N VAL A 111 6.44 -7.97 30.28
CA VAL A 111 6.22 -7.35 31.61
C VAL A 111 5.51 -8.31 32.56
N LYS A 112 4.47 -9.03 32.10
CA LYS A 112 3.76 -10.04 32.90
C LYS A 112 4.70 -11.18 33.32
N HIS A 113 5.57 -11.62 32.42
CA HIS A 113 6.52 -12.70 32.69
C HIS A 113 7.60 -12.26 33.70
N VAL A 114 8.16 -11.06 33.53
CA VAL A 114 9.12 -10.49 34.48
C VAL A 114 8.49 -10.31 35.87
N GLY A 115 7.25 -9.80 35.94
CA GLY A 115 6.54 -9.65 37.21
C GLY A 115 6.21 -10.97 37.91
N THR A 116 5.96 -12.05 37.16
CA THR A 116 5.74 -13.39 37.73
C THR A 116 7.04 -14.06 38.18
N VAL A 117 8.15 -13.86 37.46
CA VAL A 117 9.48 -14.33 37.87
C VAL A 117 9.96 -13.57 39.12
N ALA A 118 9.81 -12.24 39.14
CA ALA A 118 10.19 -11.41 40.29
C ALA A 118 9.39 -11.78 41.55
N ARG A 119 8.08 -12.07 41.43
CA ARG A 119 7.26 -12.57 42.54
C ARG A 119 7.60 -13.97 43.01
N LYS A 120 8.18 -14.83 42.15
CA LYS A 120 8.64 -16.17 42.54
C LYS A 120 10.06 -16.16 43.15
N ALA A 121 10.83 -15.10 42.89
CA ALA A 121 12.18 -14.91 43.40
C ALA A 121 12.25 -14.08 44.70
N ALA A 122 11.14 -13.42 45.07
CA ALA A 122 10.91 -12.75 46.36
C ALA A 122 10.15 -13.69 47.32
#